data_AF-A0A346NIN0-F1
#
_entry.id   AF-A0A346NIN0-F1
#
_cell.length_a   1.000
_cell.length_b   1.000
_cell.length_c   1.000
_cell.angle_alpha   90.00
_cell.angle_beta   90.00
_cell.angle_gamma   90.00
#
_symmetry.space_group_name_H-M   'P 1'
#
loop_
_entity.id
_entity.type
_entity.pdbx_description
1 polymer ?
#
loop_
_entity_poly.entity_id
_entity_poly.type
_entity_poly.pdbx_seq_one_letter_code
_entity_poly.pdbx_strand_id
1 'polypeptide(L)'
;MTDPYNSLTGLQTALNQKQIVLDNCKTTDFIKMHADKPQGQPRFTYARMEGKKVVSIVILIPAQPIEGVLCMAIGYATHKLRRKRGLAIKTIEAALKEFQHGMSRNSVSDIMIEAIVEKENIASQKLAKRVFMDEPREGKDQYSGEACFAYVRKLSEIVQD
;
A
#
# COMPACT_ATOMS: atom_id res chain seq x y z
N MET A 1 -13.00 -8.69 -0.33
CA MET A 1 -11.67 -8.21 -0.72
C MET A 1 -11.60 -7.79 -2.20
N THR A 2 -10.82 -6.76 -2.54
CA THR A 2 -10.54 -6.40 -3.95
C THR A 2 -9.11 -6.82 -4.30
N ASP A 3 -8.92 -7.56 -5.41
CA ASP A 3 -7.59 -7.95 -5.87
C ASP A 3 -6.78 -6.71 -6.32
N PRO A 4 -5.69 -6.34 -5.61
CA PRO A 4 -4.86 -5.20 -5.99
C PRO A 4 -4.21 -5.36 -7.37
N TYR A 5 -4.16 -6.57 -7.92
CA TYR A 5 -3.67 -6.80 -9.28
C TYR A 5 -4.53 -6.11 -10.35
N ASN A 6 -5.85 -5.98 -10.13
CA ASN A 6 -6.72 -5.21 -11.01
C ASN A 6 -6.36 -3.73 -11.02
N SER A 7 -5.96 -3.19 -9.86
CA SER A 7 -5.49 -1.82 -9.78
C SER A 7 -4.14 -1.62 -10.47
N LEU A 8 -3.27 -2.64 -10.49
CA LEU A 8 -1.99 -2.59 -11.21
C LEU A 8 -2.23 -2.49 -12.72
N THR A 9 -3.11 -3.33 -13.27
CA THR A 9 -3.43 -3.32 -14.71
C THR A 9 -4.22 -2.08 -15.10
N GLY A 10 -5.13 -1.62 -14.23
CA GLY A 10 -5.86 -0.37 -14.38
C GLY A 10 -4.93 0.85 -14.44
N LEU A 11 -3.97 0.96 -13.51
CA LEU A 11 -2.98 2.02 -13.50
C LEU A 11 -2.16 2.04 -14.79
N GLN A 12 -1.69 0.87 -15.25
CA GLN A 12 -0.95 0.77 -16.51
C GLN A 12 -1.78 1.27 -17.70
N THR A 13 -3.07 0.93 -17.73
CA THR A 13 -3.99 1.34 -18.81
C THR A 13 -4.19 2.84 -18.81
N ALA A 14 -4.47 3.44 -17.65
CA ALA A 14 -4.66 4.88 -17.49
C ALA A 14 -3.40 5.68 -17.88
N LEU A 15 -2.20 5.17 -17.55
CA LEU A 15 -0.93 5.78 -17.98
C LEU A 15 -0.74 5.72 -19.50
N ASN A 16 -1.05 4.57 -20.12
CA ASN A 16 -0.95 4.42 -21.57
C ASN A 16 -1.91 5.36 -22.31
N GLN A 17 -3.08 5.58 -21.74
CA GLN A 17 -4.10 6.50 -22.25
C GLN A 17 -3.88 7.96 -21.83
N LYS A 18 -2.80 8.26 -21.07
CA LYS A 18 -2.48 9.59 -20.55
C LYS A 18 -3.61 10.22 -19.73
N GLN A 19 -4.46 9.40 -19.11
CA GLN A 19 -5.53 9.85 -18.23
C GLN A 19 -5.01 10.28 -16.85
N ILE A 20 -3.84 9.75 -16.48
CA ILE A 20 -3.16 10.08 -15.23
C ILE A 20 -1.68 10.36 -15.49
N VAL A 21 -1.09 11.13 -14.59
CA VAL A 21 0.35 11.38 -14.53
C VAL A 21 0.83 10.96 -13.14
N LEU A 22 2.03 10.41 -13.07
CA LEU A 22 2.67 10.08 -11.80
C LEU A 22 3.70 11.15 -11.45
N ASP A 23 3.66 11.60 -10.20
CA ASP A 23 4.61 12.52 -9.60
C ASP A 23 5.83 11.76 -9.04
N ASN A 24 6.97 12.44 -8.97
CA ASN A 24 8.15 11.87 -8.32
C ASN A 24 7.98 11.91 -6.80
N CYS A 25 8.35 10.82 -6.14
CA CYS A 25 8.45 10.76 -4.68
C CYS A 25 9.65 11.57 -4.18
N LYS A 26 9.60 12.03 -2.92
CA LYS A 26 10.68 12.80 -2.28
C LYS A 26 11.73 11.93 -1.59
N THR A 27 11.33 10.77 -1.11
CA THR A 27 12.18 9.88 -0.29
C THR A 27 12.96 8.85 -1.11
N THR A 28 12.62 8.67 -2.39
CA THR A 28 13.27 7.73 -3.29
C THR A 28 12.91 7.97 -4.77
N ASP A 29 13.79 7.54 -5.68
CA ASP A 29 13.64 7.78 -7.13
C ASP A 29 13.05 6.59 -7.92
N PHE A 30 12.92 5.41 -7.29
CA PHE A 30 12.49 4.20 -8.03
C PHE A 30 10.98 3.94 -7.96
N ILE A 31 10.24 4.70 -7.16
CA ILE A 31 8.77 4.74 -7.17
C ILE A 31 8.29 6.13 -7.56
N LYS A 32 7.10 6.17 -8.12
CA LYS A 32 6.33 7.38 -8.40
C LYS A 32 4.98 7.28 -7.72
N MET A 33 4.30 8.41 -7.51
CA MET A 33 3.02 8.43 -6.86
C MET A 33 1.92 9.10 -7.68
N HIS A 34 0.68 8.76 -7.37
CA HIS A 34 -0.51 9.45 -7.83
C HIS A 34 -1.51 9.50 -6.68
N ALA A 35 -2.11 10.66 -6.45
CA ALA A 35 -3.16 10.85 -5.46
C ALA A 35 -4.46 11.27 -6.14
N ASP A 36 -5.55 10.63 -5.77
CA ASP A 36 -6.89 10.93 -6.28
C ASP A 36 -7.97 10.75 -5.20
N LYS A 37 -9.25 10.95 -5.57
CA LYS A 37 -10.39 10.88 -4.65
C LYS A 37 -11.57 10.07 -5.21
N PRO A 38 -11.41 8.76 -5.48
CA PRO A 38 -12.54 7.94 -5.90
C PRO A 38 -13.66 7.98 -4.86
N GLN A 39 -14.89 8.31 -5.29
CA GLN A 39 -16.04 8.45 -4.39
C GLN A 39 -15.80 9.44 -3.22
N GLY A 40 -14.96 10.44 -3.43
CA GLY A 40 -14.63 11.46 -2.43
C GLY A 40 -13.59 11.02 -1.38
N GLN A 41 -13.18 9.75 -1.36
CA GLN A 41 -12.19 9.23 -0.41
C GLN A 41 -10.78 9.33 -0.96
N PRO A 42 -9.80 9.88 -0.22
CA PRO A 42 -8.43 9.98 -0.71
C PRO A 42 -7.84 8.60 -0.96
N ARG A 43 -7.12 8.47 -2.06
CA ARG A 43 -6.36 7.27 -2.40
C ARG A 43 -4.97 7.67 -2.86
N PHE A 44 -3.96 7.00 -2.31
CA PHE A 44 -2.56 7.20 -2.66
C PHE A 44 -2.03 5.95 -3.33
N THR A 45 -1.63 6.06 -4.58
CA THR A 45 -1.06 4.95 -5.36
C THR A 45 0.41 5.20 -5.61
N TYR A 46 1.26 4.30 -5.13
CA TYR A 46 2.69 4.29 -5.40
C TYR A 46 3.01 3.19 -6.41
N ALA A 47 3.76 3.53 -7.45
CA ALA A 47 4.08 2.64 -8.54
C ALA A 47 5.58 2.56 -8.76
N ARG A 48 6.10 1.33 -8.76
CA ARG A 48 7.45 1.04 -9.26
C ARG A 48 7.38 0.86 -10.77
N MET A 49 8.17 1.65 -11.48
CA MET A 49 8.24 1.63 -12.94
C MET A 49 9.53 0.95 -13.43
N GLU A 50 9.42 0.16 -14.50
CA GLU A 50 10.56 -0.24 -15.34
C GLU A 50 10.30 0.28 -16.75
N GLY A 51 10.94 1.40 -17.10
CA GLY A 51 10.58 2.17 -18.29
C GLY A 51 9.12 2.64 -18.21
N LYS A 52 8.30 2.26 -19.20
CA LYS A 52 6.86 2.60 -19.24
C LYS A 52 5.96 1.55 -18.57
N LYS A 53 6.54 0.50 -17.98
CA LYS A 53 5.77 -0.60 -17.37
C LYS A 53 5.67 -0.46 -15.86
N VAL A 54 4.46 -0.54 -15.33
CA VAL A 54 4.18 -0.70 -13.91
C VAL A 54 4.51 -2.14 -13.50
N VAL A 55 5.49 -2.32 -12.62
CA VAL A 55 5.93 -3.66 -12.20
C VAL A 55 5.50 -4.02 -10.79
N SER A 56 5.26 -3.02 -9.94
CA SER A 56 4.72 -3.20 -8.59
C SER A 56 3.95 -1.96 -8.18
N ILE A 57 2.88 -2.14 -7.41
CA ILE A 57 2.12 -1.04 -6.83
C ILE A 57 1.86 -1.25 -5.34
N VAL A 58 1.62 -0.14 -4.66
CA VAL A 58 1.10 -0.04 -3.30
C VAL A 58 -0.01 1.01 -3.32
N ILE A 59 -1.13 0.71 -2.69
CA ILE A 59 -2.28 1.59 -2.58
C ILE A 59 -2.58 1.78 -1.11
N LEU A 60 -2.75 3.02 -0.68
CA LEU A 60 -3.22 3.38 0.65
C LEU A 60 -4.56 4.10 0.53
N ILE A 61 -5.55 3.64 1.28
CA ILE A 61 -6.87 4.28 1.43
C ILE A 61 -7.22 4.40 2.92
N PRO A 62 -7.98 5.40 3.34
CA PRO A 62 -8.45 5.49 4.73
C PRO A 62 -9.20 4.22 5.16
N ALA A 63 -8.92 3.80 6.38
CA ALA A 63 -9.65 2.75 7.09
C ALA A 63 -10.21 3.30 8.41
N GLN A 64 -10.95 2.47 9.14
CA GLN A 64 -11.42 2.87 10.47
C GLN A 64 -10.22 3.13 11.40
N PRO A 65 -10.20 4.26 12.13
CA PRO A 65 -9.14 4.53 13.10
C PRO A 65 -9.01 3.39 14.12
N ILE A 66 -7.77 3.04 14.47
CA ILE A 66 -7.49 2.04 15.50
C ILE A 66 -6.99 2.79 16.73
N GLU A 67 -7.68 2.64 17.86
CA GLU A 67 -7.33 3.31 19.13
C GLU A 67 -7.26 4.84 18.99
N GLY A 68 -8.09 5.42 18.12
CA GLY A 68 -8.09 6.86 17.84
C GLY A 68 -6.98 7.35 16.91
N VAL A 69 -6.08 6.46 16.45
CA VAL A 69 -4.99 6.78 15.53
C VAL A 69 -5.47 6.61 14.08
N LEU A 70 -5.06 7.54 13.20
CA LEU A 70 -5.32 7.45 11.76
C LEU A 70 -4.91 6.08 11.22
N CYS A 71 -5.81 5.42 10.52
CA CYS A 71 -5.53 4.11 9.92
C CYS A 71 -5.66 4.17 8.40
N MET A 72 -4.72 3.53 7.71
CA MET A 72 -4.73 3.34 6.27
C MET A 72 -4.73 1.86 5.95
N ALA A 73 -5.72 1.41 5.17
CA ALA A 73 -5.68 0.08 4.57
C ALA A 73 -4.68 0.08 3.40
N ILE A 74 -3.86 -0.97 3.35
CA ILE A 74 -2.86 -1.16 2.29
C ILE A 74 -3.28 -2.28 1.33
N GLY A 75 -3.17 -2.01 0.04
CA GLY A 75 -3.21 -3.01 -1.03
C GLY A 75 -1.89 -3.03 -1.79
N TYR A 76 -1.39 -4.21 -2.16
CA TYR A 76 -0.16 -4.32 -2.95
C TYR A 76 -0.26 -5.41 -4.00
N ALA A 77 0.37 -5.17 -5.15
CA ALA A 77 0.48 -6.14 -6.22
C ALA A 77 1.82 -6.00 -6.94
N THR A 78 2.37 -7.13 -7.38
CA THR A 78 3.55 -7.18 -8.25
C THR A 78 3.24 -8.02 -9.47
N HIS A 79 3.65 -7.52 -10.64
CA HIS A 79 3.48 -8.20 -11.93
C HIS A 79 4.03 -9.63 -11.86
N LYS A 80 3.27 -10.64 -12.33
CA LYS A 80 3.60 -12.06 -12.15
C LYS A 80 5.04 -12.41 -12.59
N LEU A 81 5.45 -11.92 -13.76
CA LEU A 81 6.80 -12.12 -14.33
C LEU A 81 7.94 -11.41 -13.57
N ARG A 82 7.61 -10.56 -12.59
CA ARG A 82 8.57 -9.78 -11.78
C ARG A 82 8.57 -10.17 -10.30
N ARG A 83 7.80 -11.19 -9.91
CA ARG A 83 7.75 -11.73 -8.53
C ARG A 83 9.06 -12.46 -8.16
N LYS A 84 9.19 -12.81 -6.88
CA LYS A 84 10.34 -13.53 -6.29
C LYS A 84 11.70 -12.80 -6.41
N ARG A 85 11.68 -11.48 -6.55
CA ARG A 85 12.88 -10.61 -6.63
C ARG A 85 12.97 -9.57 -5.51
N GLY A 86 12.13 -9.70 -4.48
CA GLY A 86 12.02 -8.73 -3.37
C GLY A 86 11.37 -7.39 -3.76
N LEU A 87 10.84 -7.24 -4.97
CA LEU A 87 10.27 -5.97 -5.45
C LEU A 87 9.08 -5.49 -4.62
N ALA A 88 8.18 -6.41 -4.23
CA ALA A 88 7.01 -6.07 -3.43
C ALA A 88 7.41 -5.39 -2.10
N ILE A 89 8.30 -6.04 -1.34
CA ILE A 89 8.81 -5.54 -0.05
C ILE A 89 9.45 -4.16 -0.23
N LYS A 90 10.41 -4.04 -1.16
CA LYS A 90 11.08 -2.75 -1.42
C LYS A 90 10.11 -1.64 -1.84
N THR A 91 9.05 -1.97 -2.57
CA THR A 91 8.04 -1.00 -3.00
C THR A 91 7.16 -0.59 -1.82
N ILE A 92 6.79 -1.52 -0.94
CA ILE A 92 6.01 -1.24 0.27
C ILE A 92 6.79 -0.37 1.25
N GLU A 93 8.03 -0.75 1.57
CA GLU A 93 8.88 0.04 2.47
C GLU A 93 9.07 1.47 1.96
N ALA A 94 9.33 1.62 0.66
CA ALA A 94 9.44 2.94 0.02
C ALA A 94 8.13 3.73 0.04
N ALA A 95 7.00 3.09 -0.25
CA ALA A 95 5.69 3.73 -0.24
C ALA A 95 5.30 4.20 1.17
N LEU A 96 5.53 3.37 2.19
CA LEU A 96 5.26 3.72 3.59
C LEU A 96 6.16 4.87 4.06
N LYS A 97 7.44 4.87 3.68
CA LYS A 97 8.38 5.96 3.96
C LYS A 97 7.93 7.26 3.30
N GLU A 98 7.54 7.21 2.03
CA GLU A 98 7.06 8.39 1.29
C GLU A 98 5.76 8.93 1.89
N PHE A 99 4.81 8.04 2.21
CA PHE A 99 3.54 8.40 2.81
C PHE A 99 3.74 9.07 4.17
N GLN A 100 4.55 8.48 5.04
CA GLN A 100 4.89 9.04 6.35
C GLN A 100 5.56 10.41 6.21
N HIS A 101 6.51 10.56 5.28
CA HIS A 101 7.14 11.85 5.00
C HIS A 101 6.14 12.92 4.52
N GLY A 102 5.16 12.53 3.70
CA GLY A 102 4.09 13.44 3.29
C GLY A 102 3.15 13.85 4.45
N MET A 103 2.88 12.92 5.36
CA MET A 103 1.98 13.11 6.50
C MET A 103 2.63 13.90 7.65
N SER A 104 3.91 13.71 7.94
CA SER A 104 4.60 14.46 9.00
C SER A 104 4.66 15.97 8.72
N ARG A 105 4.71 16.35 7.44
CA ARG A 105 4.58 17.75 7.00
C ARG A 105 3.23 18.40 7.35
N ASN A 106 2.23 17.60 7.71
CA ASN A 106 0.90 18.02 8.16
C ASN A 106 0.67 17.68 9.65
N SER A 107 1.75 17.54 10.44
CA SER A 107 1.71 17.25 11.87
C SER A 107 1.02 15.92 12.24
N VAL A 108 1.00 14.95 11.33
CA VAL A 108 0.57 13.58 11.60
C VAL A 108 1.80 12.71 11.85
N SER A 109 2.04 12.39 13.12
CA SER A 109 3.23 11.66 13.57
C SER A 109 3.02 10.14 13.67
N ASP A 110 1.79 9.72 13.96
CA ASP A 110 1.42 8.32 14.16
C ASP A 110 0.36 7.87 13.14
N ILE A 111 0.63 6.75 12.48
CA ILE A 111 -0.24 6.17 11.45
C ILE A 111 -0.28 4.65 11.65
N MET A 112 -1.48 4.09 11.72
CA MET A 112 -1.68 2.64 11.64
C MET A 112 -1.81 2.23 10.19
N ILE A 113 -1.07 1.20 9.78
CA ILE A 113 -1.22 0.58 8.47
C ILE A 113 -1.83 -0.80 8.68
N GLU A 114 -2.93 -1.08 7.98
CA GLU A 114 -3.64 -2.36 8.05
C GLU A 114 -3.59 -3.09 6.71
N ALA A 115 -3.16 -4.35 6.73
CA ALA A 115 -3.29 -5.27 5.61
C ALA A 115 -4.30 -6.37 5.95
N ILE A 116 -5.39 -6.43 5.18
CA ILE A 116 -6.34 -7.55 5.22
C ILE A 116 -5.95 -8.55 4.13
N VAL A 117 -5.71 -9.80 4.53
CA VAL A 117 -5.22 -10.85 3.64
C VAL A 117 -6.07 -12.11 3.79
N GLU A 118 -6.58 -12.64 2.67
CA GLU A 118 -7.29 -13.93 2.66
C GLU A 118 -6.45 -15.06 3.26
N LYS A 119 -7.11 -15.97 4.01
CA LYS A 119 -6.45 -17.14 4.63
C LYS A 119 -5.80 -18.10 3.62
N GLU A 120 -6.27 -18.10 2.37
CA GLU A 120 -5.70 -18.94 1.31
C GLU A 120 -4.56 -18.24 0.54
N ASN A 121 -4.35 -16.93 0.73
CA ASN A 121 -3.31 -16.18 0.05
C ASN A 121 -1.96 -16.26 0.79
N ILE A 122 -1.36 -17.47 0.78
CA ILE A 122 -0.11 -17.79 1.49
C ILE A 122 1.05 -16.86 1.09
N ALA A 123 1.11 -16.45 -0.18
CA ALA A 123 2.16 -15.55 -0.65
C ALA A 123 2.04 -14.16 -0.03
N SER A 124 0.82 -13.62 0.04
CA SER A 124 0.54 -12.33 0.66
C SER A 124 0.73 -12.37 2.17
N GLN A 125 0.34 -13.47 2.85
CA GLN A 125 0.57 -13.64 4.28
C GLN A 125 2.06 -13.64 4.64
N LYS A 126 2.89 -14.38 3.89
CA LYS A 126 4.36 -14.39 4.10
C LYS A 126 4.96 -12.99 3.94
N LEU A 127 4.44 -12.23 2.99
CA LEU A 127 4.89 -10.87 2.75
C LEU A 127 4.41 -9.91 3.85
N ALA A 128 3.14 -10.00 4.25
CA ALA A 128 2.59 -9.22 5.34
C ALA A 128 3.34 -9.49 6.65
N LYS A 129 3.54 -10.76 7.04
CA LYS A 129 4.32 -11.09 8.24
C LYS A 129 5.72 -10.48 8.24
N ARG A 130 6.37 -10.38 7.08
CA ARG A 130 7.69 -9.76 6.95
C ARG A 130 7.68 -8.23 7.04
N VAL A 131 6.64 -7.57 6.54
CA VAL A 131 6.54 -6.10 6.52
C VAL A 131 6.02 -5.55 7.84
N PHE A 132 5.03 -6.24 8.41
CA PHE A 132 4.29 -5.79 9.58
C PHE A 132 4.93 -6.30 10.88
N MET A 133 5.66 -7.42 10.82
CA MET A 133 6.38 -8.03 11.96
C MET A 133 5.50 -8.38 13.18
N ASP A 134 4.18 -8.31 13.03
CA ASP A 134 3.20 -8.68 14.04
C ASP A 134 2.48 -9.99 13.71
N GLU A 135 1.99 -10.67 14.73
CA GLU A 135 1.08 -11.80 14.55
C GLU A 135 -0.29 -11.30 14.08
N PRO A 136 -0.87 -11.92 13.03
CA PRO A 136 -2.14 -11.46 12.50
C PRO A 136 -3.28 -11.74 13.47
N ARG A 137 -4.29 -10.87 13.43
CA ARG A 137 -5.59 -11.14 14.06
C ARG A 137 -6.47 -11.87 13.05
N GLU A 138 -7.14 -12.93 13.49
CA GLU A 138 -8.17 -13.57 12.67
C GLU A 138 -9.42 -12.71 12.61
N GLY A 139 -10.07 -12.67 11.45
CA GLY A 139 -11.31 -11.94 11.27
C GLY A 139 -12.07 -12.35 10.03
N LYS A 140 -13.06 -11.54 9.68
CA LYS A 140 -13.78 -11.61 8.42
C LYS A 140 -13.71 -10.26 7.73
N ASP A 141 -13.53 -10.27 6.42
CA ASP A 141 -13.61 -9.07 5.59
C ASP A 141 -15.03 -8.50 5.71
N GLN A 142 -15.14 -7.23 6.09
CA GLN A 142 -16.44 -6.58 6.33
C GLN A 142 -17.33 -6.46 5.08
N TYR A 143 -16.74 -6.56 3.88
CA TYR A 143 -17.44 -6.44 2.60
C TYR A 143 -17.78 -7.81 2.00
N SER A 144 -16.85 -8.78 1.99
CA SER A 144 -17.10 -10.11 1.42
C SER A 144 -17.56 -11.16 2.44
N GLY A 145 -17.34 -10.93 3.74
CA GLY A 145 -17.61 -11.91 4.81
C GLY A 145 -16.61 -13.07 4.86
N GLU A 146 -15.61 -13.07 3.99
CA GLU A 146 -14.61 -14.14 3.89
C GLU A 146 -13.61 -14.09 5.04
N ALA A 147 -13.12 -15.25 5.44
CA ALA A 147 -12.13 -15.36 6.50
C ALA A 147 -10.79 -14.73 6.06
N CYS A 148 -10.25 -13.87 6.91
CA CYS A 148 -9.01 -13.15 6.64
C CYS A 148 -8.11 -13.07 7.86
N PHE A 149 -6.85 -12.73 7.61
CA PHE A 149 -5.88 -12.28 8.58
C PHE A 149 -5.71 -10.77 8.45
N ALA A 150 -5.80 -10.05 9.57
CA ALA A 150 -5.49 -8.64 9.66
C ALA A 150 -4.09 -8.46 10.27
N TYR A 151 -3.19 -7.83 9.52
CA TYR A 151 -1.87 -7.43 9.98
C TYR A 151 -1.87 -5.93 10.19
N VAL A 152 -1.44 -5.46 11.36
CA VAL A 152 -1.37 -4.04 11.68
C VAL A 152 0.07 -3.69 11.98
N ARG A 153 0.50 -2.48 11.60
CA ARG A 153 1.80 -1.92 12.00
C ARG A 153 1.61 -0.44 12.27
N LYS A 154 2.15 0.02 13.39
CA LYS A 154 2.28 1.45 13.67
C LYS A 154 3.51 2.01 12.94
N LEU A 155 3.32 3.10 12.21
CA LEU A 155 4.39 3.97 11.71
C LEU A 155 4.43 5.21 12.60
N SER A 156 5.55 5.43 13.26
CA SER A 156 5.80 6.60 14.09
C SER A 156 6.98 7.37 13.52
N GLU A 157 6.91 8.70 13.54
CA GLU A 157 8.05 9.54 13.20
C GLU A 157 9.20 9.22 14.16
N ILE A 158 10.40 8.95 13.61
CA ILE A 158 11.60 8.87 14.44
C ILE A 158 11.96 10.30 14.75
N VAL A 159 11.68 10.74 15.97
CA VAL A 159 12.26 11.97 16.51
C VAL A 159 13.77 11.77 16.49
N GLN A 160 14.46 12.48 15.61
CA GLN A 160 15.91 12.60 15.70
C GLN A 160 16.16 13.59 16.84
N ASP A 161 16.65 13.07 17.97
CA ASP A 161 17.23 13.86 19.06
C ASP A 161 18.43 14.70 18.57
#